data_AF-A0A7S1HTC9-F1
#
_entry.id   AF-A0A7S1HTC9-F1
#
_cell.length_a   1.000
_cell.length_b   1.000
_cell.length_c   1.000
_cell.angle_alpha   90.00
_cell.angle_beta   90.00
_cell.angle_gamma   90.00
#
_symmetry.space_group_name_H-M   'P 1'
#
loop_
_entity.id
_entity.type
_entity.pdbx_description
1 polymer ?
#
loop_
_entity_poly.entity_id
_entity_poly.type
_entity_poly.pdbx_seq_one_letter_code
_entity_poly.pdbx_strand_id
1 'polypeptide(L)'
;FVKFASAIRSAMPKAIIFAEPHVDHVRPSFNHGSSTVVSGPGYAWAPHYYDVLTLVSKGFRRWVGLDAVSHMVVLGHGRIVDAHARALRLLKNGARGLNGEAGAEATGGPTLIGEIGIPFDMGHHSSTAPYLLDSYVLSDYRVQIDAMDTSLQALERELLSFTLWNYTPDNNYCKGDGWNDEDLSIFSASGTAIDPANLHAGGRALPAVVRPYARKVAGEPLEMRFQALTPERCFVFRFRHDARVTAPTELFIPNYQYPDGYQVEVSDGRWTVDREAQILVYRHTPERAEHTVRVWRV
;
A
#
# COMPACT_ATOMS: atom_id res chain seq x y z
N PHE A 1 15.95 -20.16 -8.62
CA PHE A 1 14.49 -19.96 -8.74
C PHE A 1 13.76 -21.20 -9.28
N VAL A 2 13.98 -21.67 -10.52
CA VAL A 2 13.24 -22.81 -11.14
C VAL A 2 13.21 -24.09 -10.30
N LYS A 3 14.34 -24.48 -9.68
CA LYS A 3 14.41 -25.65 -8.78
C LYS A 3 13.44 -25.54 -7.59
N PHE A 4 13.37 -24.38 -6.95
CA PHE A 4 12.45 -24.14 -5.83
C PHE A 4 11.00 -24.14 -6.29
N ALA A 5 10.72 -23.49 -7.44
CA ALA A 5 9.38 -23.47 -8.01
C ALA A 5 8.85 -24.89 -8.32
N SER A 6 9.68 -25.75 -8.89
CA SER A 6 9.34 -27.15 -9.16
C SER A 6 9.09 -27.95 -7.88
N ALA A 7 9.94 -27.79 -6.86
CA ALA A 7 9.78 -28.46 -5.56
C ALA A 7 8.53 -27.98 -4.80
N ILE A 8 8.21 -26.69 -4.86
CA ILE A 8 6.98 -26.16 -4.27
C ILE A 8 5.77 -26.76 -4.98
N ARG A 9 5.76 -26.78 -6.32
CA ARG A 9 4.62 -27.26 -7.10
C ARG A 9 4.45 -28.78 -7.09
N SER A 10 5.48 -29.55 -6.74
CA SER A 10 5.30 -31.00 -6.50
C SER A 10 4.50 -31.28 -5.23
N ALA A 11 4.57 -30.40 -4.23
CA ALA A 11 3.76 -30.49 -3.01
C ALA A 11 2.44 -29.68 -3.09
N MET A 12 2.46 -28.52 -3.77
CA MET A 12 1.34 -27.59 -3.89
C MET A 12 1.12 -27.18 -5.36
N PRO A 13 0.44 -28.01 -6.17
CA PRO A 13 0.35 -27.81 -7.63
C PRO A 13 -0.25 -26.47 -8.09
N LYS A 14 -1.09 -25.84 -7.26
CA LYS A 14 -1.78 -24.57 -7.56
C LYS A 14 -1.11 -23.34 -6.92
N ALA A 15 0.07 -23.50 -6.32
CA ALA A 15 0.75 -22.40 -5.65
C ALA A 15 1.08 -21.25 -6.63
N ILE A 16 0.68 -20.04 -6.26
CA ILE A 16 1.21 -18.81 -6.86
C ILE A 16 2.57 -18.56 -6.21
N ILE A 17 3.60 -18.39 -7.04
CA ILE A 17 4.97 -18.15 -6.57
C ILE A 17 5.27 -16.66 -6.70
N PHE A 18 5.58 -16.02 -5.57
CA PHE A 18 6.04 -14.65 -5.53
C PHE A 18 7.52 -14.60 -5.93
N ALA A 19 7.83 -13.82 -6.96
CA ALA A 19 9.16 -13.69 -7.52
C ALA A 19 9.69 -12.28 -7.22
N GLU A 20 10.78 -12.21 -6.47
CA GLU A 20 11.43 -10.95 -6.11
C GLU A 20 12.56 -10.62 -7.12
N PRO A 21 12.80 -9.32 -7.39
CA PRO A 21 14.02 -8.91 -8.07
C PRO A 21 15.26 -9.24 -7.24
N HIS A 22 16.39 -9.42 -7.90
CA HIS A 22 17.67 -9.43 -7.20
C HIS A 22 17.92 -8.05 -6.57
N VAL A 23 18.02 -8.01 -5.23
CA VAL A 23 18.44 -6.83 -4.49
C VAL A 23 19.96 -6.70 -4.61
N ASP A 24 20.45 -5.77 -5.44
CA ASP A 24 21.88 -5.45 -5.47
C ASP A 24 22.18 -4.34 -4.46
N HIS A 25 22.79 -4.72 -3.33
CA HIS A 25 23.15 -3.80 -2.26
C HIS A 25 24.31 -2.85 -2.62
N VAL A 26 25.06 -3.12 -3.68
CA VAL A 26 26.23 -2.33 -4.11
C VAL A 26 25.84 -1.28 -5.15
N ARG A 27 24.74 -1.51 -5.88
CA ARG A 27 24.13 -0.55 -6.80
C ARG A 27 22.62 -0.54 -6.58
N PRO A 28 22.07 0.43 -5.82
CA PRO A 28 20.61 0.60 -5.67
C PRO A 28 19.88 0.94 -6.97
N SER A 29 20.61 0.99 -8.09
CA SER A 29 20.06 1.17 -9.43
C SER A 29 19.05 0.07 -9.70
N PHE A 30 17.83 0.47 -10.08
CA PHE A 30 16.80 -0.38 -10.68
C PHE A 30 17.46 -1.40 -11.60
N ASN A 31 17.65 -2.61 -11.11
CA ASN A 31 18.46 -3.59 -11.81
C ASN A 31 17.64 -4.02 -13.03
N HIS A 32 17.98 -3.47 -14.20
CA HIS A 32 17.50 -3.90 -15.52
C HIS A 32 18.05 -5.27 -15.92
N GLY A 33 18.66 -5.99 -14.96
CA GLY A 33 19.28 -7.28 -15.17
C GLY A 33 18.24 -8.34 -15.46
N SER A 34 18.33 -8.87 -16.68
CA SER A 34 17.66 -10.08 -17.18
C SER A 34 17.62 -11.19 -16.12
N SER A 35 16.59 -11.18 -15.28
CA SER A 35 16.16 -12.39 -14.58
C SER A 35 15.56 -13.27 -15.65
N THR A 36 16.11 -14.47 -15.84
CA THR A 36 15.58 -15.52 -16.71
C THR A 36 14.07 -15.56 -16.50
N VAL A 37 13.31 -14.97 -17.45
CA VAL A 37 11.87 -14.82 -17.32
C VAL A 37 11.33 -16.23 -17.24
N VAL A 38 10.83 -16.61 -16.06
CA VAL A 38 10.17 -17.89 -15.94
C VAL A 38 8.84 -17.75 -16.64
N SER A 39 8.80 -18.30 -17.85
CA SER A 39 7.60 -18.39 -18.65
C SER A 39 6.63 -19.40 -18.06
N GLY A 40 5.34 -19.19 -18.32
CA GLY A 40 4.26 -20.04 -17.83
C GLY A 40 3.52 -19.46 -16.62
N PRO A 41 2.29 -19.92 -16.36
CA PRO A 41 1.38 -19.32 -15.39
C PRO A 41 1.78 -19.55 -13.93
N GLY A 42 1.14 -18.78 -13.03
CA GLY A 42 1.20 -18.98 -11.58
C GLY A 42 2.36 -18.26 -10.89
N TYR A 43 2.84 -17.15 -11.44
CA TYR A 43 3.81 -16.26 -10.80
C TYR A 43 3.21 -14.88 -10.52
N ALA A 44 3.62 -14.28 -9.41
CA ALA A 44 3.36 -12.88 -9.09
C ALA A 44 4.69 -12.16 -8.86
N TRP A 45 4.84 -10.96 -9.40
CA TRP A 45 6.01 -10.12 -9.17
C TRP A 45 5.94 -9.48 -7.77
N ALA A 46 7.03 -9.53 -7.01
CA ALA A 46 7.06 -9.17 -5.60
C ALA A 46 8.17 -8.19 -5.19
N PRO A 47 8.37 -7.04 -5.87
CA PRO A 47 9.45 -6.11 -5.52
C PRO A 47 9.16 -5.37 -4.22
N HIS A 48 10.20 -4.84 -3.58
CA HIS A 48 10.07 -3.96 -2.42
C HIS A 48 10.21 -2.50 -2.85
N TYR A 49 9.60 -1.59 -2.09
CA TYR A 49 9.73 -0.17 -2.33
C TYR A 49 9.81 0.61 -1.02
N TYR A 50 10.89 1.37 -0.85
CA TYR A 50 11.04 2.34 0.22
C TYR A 50 11.44 3.69 -0.35
N ASP A 51 10.93 4.77 0.26
CA ASP A 51 11.52 6.08 0.06
C ASP A 51 12.88 6.12 0.77
N VAL A 52 13.94 5.89 0.02
CA VAL A 52 15.31 5.80 0.55
C VAL A 52 15.73 7.07 1.28
N LEU A 53 15.31 8.25 0.82
CA LEU A 53 15.65 9.50 1.49
C LEU A 53 15.03 9.53 2.89
N THR A 54 13.74 9.20 2.98
CA THR A 54 13.02 9.13 4.27
C THR A 54 13.57 8.04 5.17
N LEU A 55 13.86 6.86 4.63
CA LEU A 55 14.38 5.71 5.38
C LEU A 55 15.77 6.00 5.98
N VAL A 56 16.68 6.57 5.19
CA VAL A 56 18.06 6.84 5.62
C VAL A 56 18.15 8.07 6.50
N SER A 57 17.46 9.16 6.15
CA SER A 57 17.54 10.42 6.91
C SER A 57 16.68 10.43 8.16
N LYS A 58 15.73 9.49 8.30
CA LYS A 58 14.69 9.49 9.34
C LYS A 58 13.96 10.84 9.39
N GLY A 59 13.75 11.44 8.23
CA GLY A 59 13.12 12.74 8.08
C GLY A 59 12.21 12.78 6.85
N PHE A 60 11.05 13.41 7.00
CA PHE A 60 10.12 13.62 5.91
C PHE A 60 9.63 15.07 5.87
N ARG A 61 9.49 15.61 4.66
CA ARG A 61 8.92 16.93 4.40
C ARG A 61 7.93 16.82 3.25
N ARG A 62 6.66 17.12 3.52
CA ARG A 62 5.56 17.00 2.54
C ARG A 62 5.70 17.90 1.30
N TRP A 63 6.62 18.86 1.31
CA TRP A 63 6.80 19.84 0.22
C TRP A 63 8.11 19.67 -0.58
N VAL A 64 9.04 18.81 -0.15
CA VAL A 64 10.29 18.52 -0.87
C VAL A 64 10.64 17.05 -0.78
N GLY A 65 10.98 16.45 -1.92
CA GLY A 65 11.42 15.06 -2.00
C GLY A 65 12.44 14.86 -3.12
N LEU A 66 12.85 13.60 -3.29
CA LEU A 66 13.74 13.17 -4.36
C LEU A 66 13.00 12.21 -5.29
N ASP A 67 13.07 12.47 -6.59
CA ASP A 67 12.63 11.48 -7.57
C ASP A 67 13.73 10.43 -7.74
N ALA A 68 13.48 9.22 -7.24
CA ALA A 68 14.43 8.10 -7.33
C ALA A 68 14.75 7.68 -8.78
N VAL A 69 13.93 8.05 -9.76
CA VAL A 69 14.14 7.70 -11.18
C VAL A 69 14.99 8.75 -11.87
N SER A 70 14.64 10.04 -11.72
CA SER A 70 15.35 11.13 -12.39
C SER A 70 16.50 11.71 -11.58
N HIS A 71 16.61 11.33 -10.30
CA HIS A 71 17.54 11.88 -9.31
C HIS A 71 17.38 13.40 -9.09
N MET A 72 16.21 13.94 -9.40
CA MET A 72 15.92 15.36 -9.28
C MET A 72 15.14 15.66 -7.99
N VAL A 73 15.41 16.82 -7.39
CA VAL A 73 14.58 17.37 -6.32
C VAL A 73 13.20 17.71 -6.87
N VAL A 74 12.16 17.24 -6.20
CA VAL A 74 10.77 17.51 -6.54
C VAL A 74 10.11 18.37 -5.46
N LEU A 75 9.40 19.41 -5.88
CA LEU A 75 8.74 20.35 -4.99
C LEU A 75 7.21 20.25 -5.10
N GLY A 76 6.57 20.12 -3.94
CA GLY A 76 5.13 20.02 -3.75
C GLY A 76 4.62 18.59 -3.65
N HIS A 77 3.70 18.36 -2.70
CA HIS A 77 3.11 17.05 -2.37
C HIS A 77 2.68 16.24 -3.59
N GLY A 78 1.91 16.86 -4.50
CA GLY A 78 1.39 16.16 -5.69
C GLY A 78 2.51 15.60 -6.59
N ARG A 79 3.61 16.35 -6.76
CA ARG A 79 4.76 15.95 -7.58
C ARG A 79 5.64 14.91 -6.89
N ILE A 80 5.71 14.95 -5.56
CA ILE A 80 6.38 13.92 -4.76
C ILE A 80 5.64 12.60 -4.93
N VAL A 81 4.31 12.59 -4.77
CA VAL A 81 3.50 11.39 -5.04
C VAL A 81 3.67 10.92 -6.50
N ASP A 82 3.76 11.82 -7.48
CA ASP A 82 4.02 11.44 -8.88
C ASP A 82 5.40 10.79 -9.05
N ALA A 83 6.41 11.25 -8.31
CA ALA A 83 7.75 10.66 -8.34
C ALA A 83 7.76 9.24 -7.76
N HIS A 84 7.12 9.04 -6.61
CA HIS A 84 6.93 7.69 -6.06
C HIS A 84 6.14 6.79 -7.01
N ALA A 85 5.05 7.30 -7.62
CA ALA A 85 4.24 6.55 -8.57
C ALA A 85 5.04 6.15 -9.83
N ARG A 86 5.92 7.02 -10.34
CA ARG A 86 6.85 6.69 -11.43
C ARG A 86 7.79 5.54 -11.05
N ALA A 87 8.40 5.60 -9.87
CA ALA A 87 9.27 4.53 -9.38
C ALA A 87 8.52 3.19 -9.25
N LEU A 88 7.33 3.22 -8.63
CA LEU A 88 6.45 2.05 -8.50
C LEU A 88 6.00 1.50 -9.86
N ARG A 89 5.72 2.35 -10.84
CA ARG A 89 5.41 1.94 -12.22
C ARG A 89 6.57 1.22 -12.88
N LEU A 90 7.81 1.68 -12.67
CA LEU A 90 9.00 1.00 -13.17
C LEU A 90 9.16 -0.38 -12.54
N LEU A 91 8.96 -0.49 -11.21
CA LEU A 91 8.96 -1.78 -10.53
C LEU A 91 7.86 -2.71 -11.06
N LYS A 92 6.63 -2.21 -11.23
CA LYS A 92 5.50 -2.94 -11.83
C LYS A 92 5.82 -3.42 -13.25
N ASN A 93 6.52 -2.61 -14.04
CA ASN A 93 6.96 -3.01 -15.39
C ASN A 93 7.98 -4.14 -15.38
N GLY A 94 8.64 -4.44 -14.25
CA GLY A 94 9.44 -5.65 -14.08
C GLY A 94 8.63 -6.94 -14.23
N ALA A 95 7.31 -6.88 -14.05
CA ALA A 95 6.41 -8.01 -14.28
C ALA A 95 6.14 -8.29 -15.78
N ARG A 96 6.69 -7.50 -16.71
CA ARG A 96 6.50 -7.72 -18.16
C ARG A 96 7.10 -9.06 -18.57
N GLY A 97 6.30 -9.87 -19.27
CA GLY A 97 6.70 -11.21 -19.71
C GLY A 97 6.48 -12.30 -18.66
N LEU A 98 6.14 -11.96 -17.41
CA LEU A 98 5.69 -12.96 -16.44
C LEU A 98 4.35 -13.55 -16.90
N ASN A 99 4.21 -14.86 -16.75
CA ASN A 99 3.03 -15.63 -17.18
C ASN A 99 2.71 -15.58 -18.68
N GLY A 100 3.54 -14.94 -19.50
CA GLY A 100 3.35 -14.88 -20.95
C GLY A 100 3.70 -16.21 -21.63
N GLU A 101 3.03 -16.48 -22.75
CA GLU A 101 3.46 -17.49 -23.71
C GLU A 101 4.69 -16.96 -24.48
N ALA A 102 5.63 -17.85 -24.82
CA ALA A 102 6.81 -17.48 -25.59
C ALA A 102 6.38 -16.88 -26.95
N GLY A 103 6.65 -15.58 -27.15
CA GLY A 103 6.34 -14.86 -28.39
C GLY A 103 5.05 -14.03 -28.40
N ALA A 104 4.28 -13.99 -27.30
CA ALA A 104 3.13 -13.09 -27.15
C ALA A 104 3.54 -11.69 -26.67
N GLU A 105 2.76 -10.65 -26.99
CA GLU A 105 2.97 -9.31 -26.42
C GLU A 105 2.89 -9.35 -24.89
N ALA A 106 3.87 -8.74 -24.23
CA ALA A 106 4.00 -8.74 -22.79
C ALA A 106 2.91 -7.89 -22.10
N THR A 107 1.74 -8.48 -21.86
CA THR A 107 0.77 -7.97 -20.89
C THR A 107 1.33 -8.32 -19.50
N GLY A 108 1.72 -7.31 -18.70
CA GLY A 108 2.43 -7.54 -17.44
C GLY A 108 1.71 -8.49 -16.46
N GLY A 109 2.44 -9.14 -15.56
CA GLY A 109 1.88 -10.06 -14.56
C GLY A 109 1.32 -9.38 -13.31
N PRO A 110 0.57 -10.12 -12.45
CA PRO A 110 0.17 -9.66 -11.12
C PRO A 110 1.39 -9.17 -10.34
N THR A 111 1.26 -8.01 -9.68
CA THR A 111 2.33 -7.41 -8.89
C THR A 111 1.83 -7.10 -7.49
N LEU A 112 2.59 -7.55 -6.48
CA LEU A 112 2.45 -7.21 -5.07
C LEU A 112 3.72 -6.46 -4.66
N ILE A 113 3.62 -5.27 -4.09
CA ILE A 113 4.78 -4.66 -3.44
C ILE A 113 5.01 -5.40 -2.12
N GLY A 114 6.02 -6.28 -2.10
CA GLY A 114 6.29 -7.23 -1.01
C GLY A 114 6.66 -6.54 0.30
N GLU A 115 7.26 -5.37 0.23
CA GLU A 115 7.51 -4.53 1.39
C GLU A 115 7.44 -3.05 1.03
N ILE A 116 6.81 -2.29 1.90
CA ILE A 116 6.82 -0.83 1.91
C ILE A 116 6.53 -0.34 3.32
N GLY A 117 7.16 0.74 3.73
CA GLY A 117 6.98 1.29 5.07
C GLY A 117 7.72 2.61 5.25
N ILE A 118 7.67 3.11 6.48
CA ILE A 118 8.33 4.35 6.91
C ILE A 118 8.88 4.18 8.33
N PRO A 119 9.98 4.87 8.69
CA PRO A 119 10.46 4.91 10.06
C PRO A 119 9.46 5.63 10.97
N PHE A 120 9.07 5.00 12.08
CA PHE A 120 8.26 5.64 13.11
C PHE A 120 9.10 6.47 14.08
N ASP A 121 10.41 6.25 14.12
CA ASP A 121 11.39 7.07 14.83
C ASP A 121 11.81 8.36 14.07
N MET A 122 11.07 8.73 13.02
CA MET A 122 11.27 9.97 12.27
C MET A 122 11.14 11.23 13.15
N GLY A 123 12.03 12.20 12.91
CA GLY A 123 12.02 13.48 13.62
C GLY A 123 12.61 13.45 15.04
N HIS A 124 13.01 12.27 15.53
CA HIS A 124 13.69 12.12 16.82
C HIS A 124 15.22 12.25 16.66
N HIS A 125 15.70 13.44 16.28
CA HIS A 125 17.12 13.77 16.40
C HIS A 125 17.44 14.23 17.82
N SER A 126 17.60 13.27 18.72
CA SER A 126 18.36 13.49 19.95
C SER A 126 18.85 12.16 20.51
N SER A 127 20.09 11.84 20.17
CA SER A 127 20.94 10.88 20.89
C SER A 127 21.19 11.28 22.35
N THR A 128 20.59 12.38 22.85
CA THR A 128 20.70 12.84 24.23
C THR A 128 19.39 12.77 25.03
N ALA A 129 18.27 12.34 24.43
CA ALA A 129 17.05 11.99 25.17
C ALA A 129 16.24 10.84 24.52
N PRO A 130 16.79 9.63 24.32
CA PRO A 130 16.08 8.53 23.65
C PRO A 130 14.91 7.92 24.46
N TYR A 131 14.65 8.40 25.69
CA TYR A 131 13.87 7.66 26.69
C TYR A 131 12.84 8.49 27.44
N LEU A 132 12.57 9.72 27.02
CA LEU A 132 11.43 10.44 27.60
C LEU A 132 10.15 9.90 26.97
N LEU A 133 9.52 8.99 27.73
CA LEU A 133 8.21 8.41 27.46
C LEU A 133 7.23 9.50 26.99
N ASP A 134 7.32 10.70 27.55
CA ASP A 134 6.49 11.86 27.24
C ASP A 134 6.52 12.28 25.76
N SER A 135 7.67 12.24 25.06
CA SER A 135 7.72 12.65 23.63
C SER A 135 7.13 11.61 22.68
N TYR A 136 7.11 10.33 23.07
CA TYR A 136 6.49 9.26 22.30
C TYR A 136 5.00 9.10 22.63
N VAL A 137 4.64 9.28 23.91
CA VAL A 137 3.25 9.31 24.40
C VAL A 137 2.47 10.49 23.82
N LEU A 138 3.15 11.62 23.54
CA LEU A 138 2.56 12.82 22.94
C LEU A 138 2.75 12.93 21.42
N SER A 139 3.43 11.96 20.79
CA SER A 139 3.64 11.96 19.35
C SER A 139 2.32 11.74 18.62
N ASP A 140 1.81 12.78 17.96
CA ASP A 140 0.60 12.72 17.14
C ASP A 140 0.83 12.08 15.77
N TYR A 141 2.00 11.46 15.56
CA TYR A 141 2.44 10.82 14.32
C TYR A 141 2.29 11.69 13.07
N ARG A 142 2.17 13.03 13.15
CA ARG A 142 1.84 13.86 11.98
C ARG A 142 2.79 13.65 10.79
N VAL A 143 4.10 13.61 11.06
CA VAL A 143 5.12 13.42 10.01
C VAL A 143 5.04 12.01 9.43
N GLN A 144 4.83 11.00 10.27
CA GLN A 144 4.68 9.59 9.92
C GLN A 144 3.41 9.36 9.09
N ILE A 145 2.30 10.01 9.48
CA ILE A 145 1.03 10.01 8.76
C ILE A 145 1.22 10.63 7.37
N ASP A 146 1.88 11.78 7.28
CA ASP A 146 2.14 12.45 6.00
C ASP A 146 3.03 11.61 5.08
N ALA A 147 4.10 11.01 5.62
CA ALA A 147 5.01 10.14 4.87
C ALA A 147 4.29 8.89 4.36
N MET A 148 3.57 8.20 5.27
CA MET A 148 2.79 7.00 4.94
C MET A 148 1.70 7.32 3.89
N ASP A 149 0.93 8.39 4.07
CA ASP A 149 -0.11 8.79 3.10
C ASP A 149 0.48 9.15 1.73
N THR A 150 1.69 9.71 1.68
CA THR A 150 2.41 9.99 0.42
C THR A 150 2.73 8.70 -0.32
N SER A 151 3.29 7.70 0.36
CA SER A 151 3.60 6.39 -0.21
C SER A 151 2.35 5.63 -0.66
N LEU A 152 1.29 5.65 0.15
CA LEU A 152 0.05 4.94 -0.15
C LEU A 152 -0.73 5.60 -1.31
N GLN A 153 -0.72 6.93 -1.43
CA GLN A 153 -1.26 7.60 -2.62
C GLN A 153 -0.52 7.22 -3.91
N ALA A 154 0.78 6.93 -3.84
CA ALA A 154 1.54 6.51 -5.00
C ALA A 154 1.19 5.08 -5.45
N LEU A 155 0.94 4.17 -4.50
CA LEU A 155 0.41 2.83 -4.76
C LEU A 155 -0.98 2.88 -5.39
N GLU A 156 -1.85 3.75 -4.88
CA GLU A 156 -3.19 4.01 -5.44
C GLU A 156 -3.13 4.44 -6.91
N ARG A 157 -2.23 5.37 -7.27
CA ARG A 157 -2.03 5.83 -8.66
C ARG A 157 -1.65 4.70 -9.62
N GLU A 158 -0.99 3.66 -9.13
CA GLU A 158 -0.53 2.53 -9.94
C GLU A 158 -1.40 1.27 -9.76
N LEU A 159 -2.47 1.34 -8.95
CA LEU A 159 -3.36 0.23 -8.59
C LEU A 159 -2.59 -1.00 -8.09
N LEU A 160 -1.56 -0.77 -7.27
CA LEU A 160 -0.69 -1.82 -6.75
C LEU A 160 -1.19 -2.34 -5.39
N SER A 161 -1.26 -3.67 -5.27
CA SER A 161 -1.36 -4.32 -3.96
C SER A 161 -0.02 -4.23 -3.24
N PHE A 162 -0.03 -4.24 -1.91
CA PHE A 162 1.18 -4.12 -1.11
C PHE A 162 1.05 -4.82 0.24
N THR A 163 2.20 -5.06 0.88
CA THR A 163 2.33 -5.51 2.26
C THR A 163 3.16 -4.47 3.03
N LEU A 164 2.59 -3.94 4.11
CA LEU A 164 3.29 -2.97 4.95
C LEU A 164 4.34 -3.69 5.79
N TRP A 165 5.57 -3.17 5.79
CA TRP A 165 6.59 -3.52 6.75
C TRP A 165 6.48 -2.55 7.94
N ASN A 166 6.02 -2.99 9.11
CA ASN A 166 5.61 -4.35 9.46
C ASN A 166 4.51 -4.35 10.55
N TYR A 167 4.14 -5.52 11.07
CA TYR A 167 3.41 -5.64 12.33
C TYR A 167 4.26 -6.46 13.31
N THR A 168 4.72 -5.81 14.38
CA THR A 168 5.57 -6.40 15.42
C THR A 168 4.84 -6.23 16.75
N PRO A 169 4.26 -7.30 17.31
CA PRO A 169 3.43 -7.20 18.52
C PRO A 169 4.23 -6.74 19.74
N ASP A 170 5.54 -6.99 19.76
CA ASP A 170 6.44 -6.62 20.85
C ASP A 170 7.11 -5.24 20.65
N ASN A 171 6.76 -4.52 19.58
CA ASN A 171 7.28 -3.17 19.35
C ASN A 171 6.94 -2.28 20.55
N ASN A 172 7.92 -1.47 20.96
CA ASN A 172 7.73 -0.46 21.97
C ASN A 172 8.50 0.80 21.61
N TYR A 173 8.08 1.92 22.20
CA TYR A 173 8.65 3.24 21.88
C TYR A 173 10.15 3.35 22.12
N CYS A 174 10.72 2.55 23.02
CA CYS A 174 12.12 2.65 23.40
C CYS A 174 13.06 1.79 22.53
N LYS A 175 12.58 0.68 21.97
CA LYS A 175 13.40 -0.31 21.26
C LYS A 175 12.97 -0.52 19.81
N GLY A 176 11.94 0.20 19.36
CA GLY A 176 11.31 -0.07 18.08
C GLY A 176 10.86 -1.52 17.99
N ASP A 177 11.14 -2.14 16.84
CA ASP A 177 10.75 -3.51 16.50
C ASP A 177 11.57 -4.56 17.26
N GLY A 178 12.62 -4.16 17.99
CA GLY A 178 13.50 -5.08 18.72
C GLY A 178 14.41 -5.92 17.82
N TRP A 179 14.46 -5.58 16.53
CA TRP A 179 15.26 -6.23 15.49
C TRP A 179 15.99 -5.16 14.65
N ASN A 180 17.28 -5.35 14.38
CA ASN A 180 18.10 -4.50 13.50
C ASN A 180 18.07 -2.97 13.77
N ASP A 181 17.69 -2.53 14.98
CA ASP A 181 17.47 -1.10 15.30
C ASP A 181 16.39 -0.46 14.40
N GLU A 182 15.47 -1.28 13.88
CA GLU A 182 14.32 -0.83 13.10
C GLU A 182 13.19 -0.35 14.01
N ASP A 183 12.47 0.67 13.56
CA ASP A 183 11.18 1.06 14.12
C ASP A 183 10.18 1.29 12.98
N LEU A 184 9.77 0.21 12.31
CA LEU A 184 8.94 0.27 11.10
C LEU A 184 7.51 -0.23 11.35
N SER A 185 7.23 -0.82 12.52
CA SER A 185 5.93 -1.41 12.78
C SER A 185 4.76 -0.43 12.70
N ILE A 186 3.60 -0.83 12.19
CA ILE A 186 2.37 -0.03 12.31
C ILE A 186 1.74 -0.13 13.71
N PHE A 187 2.39 -0.82 14.64
CA PHE A 187 1.90 -1.07 15.99
C PHE A 187 3.00 -0.85 17.03
N SER A 188 2.61 -0.45 18.24
CA SER A 188 3.43 -0.43 19.45
C SER A 188 2.59 -0.84 20.65
N ALA A 189 3.03 -1.85 21.39
CA ALA A 189 2.39 -2.32 22.62
C ALA A 189 2.35 -1.23 23.70
N SER A 190 3.27 -0.26 23.63
CA SER A 190 3.29 0.89 24.55
C SER A 190 2.01 1.72 24.47
N GLY A 191 1.42 1.87 23.28
CA GLY A 191 0.17 2.62 23.12
C GLY A 191 -1.04 1.89 23.69
N THR A 192 -1.10 0.56 23.53
CA THR A 192 -2.16 -0.27 24.12
C THR A 192 -2.13 -0.24 25.64
N ALA A 193 -0.95 -0.18 26.26
CA ALA A 193 -0.82 -0.06 27.71
C ALA A 193 -1.39 1.26 28.27
N ILE A 194 -1.46 2.32 27.46
CA ILE A 194 -1.98 3.64 27.84
C ILE A 194 -3.51 3.67 27.81
N ASP A 195 -4.12 3.09 26.77
CA ASP A 195 -5.58 3.07 26.59
C ASP A 195 -6.07 1.67 26.16
N PRO A 196 -6.11 0.68 27.07
CA PRO A 196 -6.45 -0.69 26.72
C PRO A 196 -7.87 -0.90 26.20
N ALA A 197 -8.79 0.03 26.49
CA ALA A 197 -10.18 -0.04 26.06
C ALA A 197 -10.39 0.41 24.61
N ASN A 198 -9.43 1.15 24.06
CA ASN A 198 -9.49 1.65 22.70
C ASN A 198 -8.91 0.64 21.72
N LEU A 199 -9.77 0.14 20.82
CA LEU A 199 -9.40 -0.82 19.76
C LEU A 199 -8.20 -0.36 18.92
N HIS A 200 -8.00 0.95 18.79
CA HIS A 200 -6.94 1.55 17.98
C HIS A 200 -5.69 1.92 18.79
N ALA A 201 -5.68 1.67 20.10
CA ALA A 201 -4.53 1.96 20.94
C ALA A 201 -3.32 1.12 20.53
N GLY A 202 -2.18 1.79 20.40
CA GLY A 202 -0.95 1.20 19.88
C GLY A 202 -0.81 1.25 18.36
N GLY A 203 -1.89 1.51 17.61
CA GLY A 203 -1.80 1.70 16.17
C GLY A 203 -1.06 3.00 15.82
N ARG A 204 -0.16 2.93 14.85
CA ARG A 204 0.71 4.04 14.43
C ARG A 204 0.38 4.46 13.00
N ALA A 205 0.26 5.77 12.77
CA ALA A 205 -0.17 6.37 11.50
C ALA A 205 -1.49 5.81 10.92
N LEU A 206 -2.41 5.34 11.77
CA LEU A 206 -3.72 4.80 11.36
C LEU A 206 -4.54 5.72 10.44
N PRO A 207 -4.51 7.08 10.57
CA PRO A 207 -5.15 7.98 9.61
C PRO A 207 -4.72 7.77 8.16
N ALA A 208 -3.47 7.37 7.93
CA ALA A 208 -2.96 7.04 6.61
C ALA A 208 -3.16 5.57 6.25
N VAL A 209 -2.95 4.64 7.19
CA VAL A 209 -2.92 3.18 6.95
C VAL A 209 -4.32 2.58 6.75
N VAL A 210 -5.30 2.97 7.57
CA VAL A 210 -6.65 2.40 7.53
C VAL A 210 -7.46 3.09 6.45
N ARG A 211 -7.47 2.53 5.23
CA ARG A 211 -8.05 3.17 4.04
C ARG A 211 -9.14 2.32 3.41
N PRO A 212 -10.15 2.93 2.76
CA PRO A 212 -11.05 2.20 1.90
C PRO A 212 -10.33 1.65 0.67
N TYR A 213 -10.73 0.46 0.21
CA TYR A 213 -10.20 -0.15 -1.01
C TYR A 213 -11.18 -1.16 -1.60
N ALA A 214 -11.07 -1.40 -2.91
CA ALA A 214 -11.84 -2.42 -3.60
C ALA A 214 -11.18 -3.80 -3.40
N ARG A 215 -11.85 -4.69 -2.66
CA ARG A 215 -11.29 -5.99 -2.27
C ARG A 215 -11.64 -7.11 -3.25
N LYS A 216 -12.81 -7.01 -3.89
CA LYS A 216 -13.25 -7.87 -4.99
C LYS A 216 -13.92 -6.99 -6.03
N VAL A 217 -13.55 -7.13 -7.29
CA VAL A 217 -14.01 -6.26 -8.37
C VAL A 217 -14.60 -7.12 -9.46
N ALA A 218 -15.81 -6.77 -9.91
CA ALA A 218 -16.49 -7.45 -11.01
C ALA A 218 -15.93 -7.01 -12.38
N GLY A 219 -14.60 -7.02 -12.52
CA GLY A 219 -13.91 -6.56 -13.72
C GLY A 219 -12.53 -5.94 -13.42
N GLU A 220 -12.13 -4.99 -14.26
CA GLU A 220 -10.81 -4.36 -14.25
C GLU A 220 -10.83 -3.02 -13.49
N PRO A 221 -10.08 -2.87 -12.39
CA PRO A 221 -9.85 -1.57 -11.75
C PRO A 221 -9.19 -0.57 -12.70
N LEU A 222 -9.73 0.65 -12.76
CA LEU A 222 -9.22 1.75 -13.60
C LEU A 222 -8.68 2.91 -12.77
N GLU A 223 -9.21 3.11 -11.56
CA GLU A 223 -8.81 4.17 -10.65
C GLU A 223 -9.18 3.79 -9.22
N MET A 224 -8.30 4.13 -8.28
CA MET A 224 -8.57 4.07 -6.86
C MET A 224 -7.82 5.23 -6.21
N ARG A 225 -8.52 6.03 -5.41
CA ARG A 225 -7.93 7.19 -4.74
C ARG A 225 -8.64 7.45 -3.42
N PHE A 226 -7.86 7.70 -2.37
CA PHE A 226 -8.39 8.12 -1.08
C PHE A 226 -7.72 9.40 -0.57
N GLN A 227 -8.54 10.39 -0.20
CA GLN A 227 -8.09 11.65 0.38
C GLN A 227 -8.04 11.53 1.92
N ALA A 228 -7.11 10.74 2.43
CA ALA A 228 -7.05 10.34 3.84
C ALA A 228 -6.88 11.50 4.83
N LEU A 229 -6.36 12.64 4.39
CA LEU A 229 -6.03 13.79 5.25
C LEU A 229 -6.93 15.01 4.99
N THR A 230 -7.94 14.91 4.12
CA THR A 230 -8.90 16.01 3.88
C THR A 230 -10.17 15.85 4.72
N PRO A 231 -10.82 16.93 5.16
CA PRO A 231 -12.04 16.84 5.98
C PRO A 231 -13.10 15.88 5.43
N GLU A 232 -13.25 15.81 4.11
CA GLU A 232 -14.25 15.00 3.41
C GLU A 232 -13.93 13.50 3.40
N ARG A 233 -12.66 13.11 3.58
CA ARG A 233 -12.18 11.72 3.42
C ARG A 233 -12.77 11.06 2.16
N CYS A 234 -12.66 11.75 1.04
CA CYS A 234 -13.26 11.31 -0.21
C CYS A 234 -12.49 10.11 -0.78
N PHE A 235 -13.19 8.99 -0.96
CA PHE A 235 -12.74 7.82 -1.68
C PHE A 235 -13.43 7.74 -3.03
N VAL A 236 -12.66 7.48 -4.09
CA VAL A 236 -13.15 7.29 -5.45
C VAL A 236 -12.58 5.98 -5.99
N PHE A 237 -13.46 5.16 -6.55
CA PHE A 237 -13.11 3.93 -7.24
C PHE A 237 -13.81 3.87 -8.60
N ARG A 238 -13.07 3.52 -9.65
CA ARG A 238 -13.61 3.31 -10.99
C ARG A 238 -13.11 1.98 -11.54
N PHE A 239 -14.00 1.25 -12.21
CA PHE A 239 -13.67 -0.03 -12.84
C PHE A 239 -14.45 -0.22 -14.14
N ARG A 240 -13.90 -1.04 -15.04
CA ARG A 240 -14.60 -1.56 -16.22
C ARG A 240 -15.14 -2.94 -15.88
N HIS A 241 -16.44 -3.18 -16.05
CA HIS A 241 -16.97 -4.48 -15.70
C HIS A 241 -16.56 -5.59 -16.68
N ASP A 242 -16.51 -6.82 -16.20
CA ASP A 242 -16.44 -8.03 -17.03
C ASP A 242 -17.80 -8.71 -17.01
N ALA A 243 -18.48 -8.77 -18.15
CA ALA A 243 -19.83 -9.33 -18.27
C ALA A 243 -19.92 -10.82 -17.87
N ARG A 244 -18.80 -11.52 -17.78
CA ARG A 244 -18.73 -12.91 -17.30
C ARG A 244 -18.81 -13.01 -15.78
N VAL A 245 -18.57 -11.91 -15.05
CA VAL A 245 -18.59 -11.87 -13.59
C VAL A 245 -19.97 -11.41 -13.10
N THR A 246 -20.71 -12.32 -12.48
CA THR A 246 -22.06 -12.04 -11.94
C THR A 246 -22.05 -11.69 -10.43
N ALA A 247 -20.91 -11.92 -9.78
CA ALA A 247 -20.67 -11.48 -8.40
C ALA A 247 -20.58 -9.95 -8.32
N PRO A 248 -21.00 -9.34 -7.20
CA PRO A 248 -20.89 -7.89 -7.02
C PRO A 248 -19.43 -7.45 -6.79
N THR A 249 -19.18 -6.15 -6.94
CA THR A 249 -17.97 -5.52 -6.41
C THR A 249 -18.13 -5.34 -4.89
N GLU A 250 -17.12 -5.72 -4.12
CA GLU A 250 -17.03 -5.50 -2.68
C GLU A 250 -15.94 -4.47 -2.38
N LEU A 251 -16.28 -3.45 -1.59
CA LEU A 251 -15.34 -2.43 -1.12
C LEU A 251 -15.29 -2.45 0.39
N PHE A 252 -14.09 -2.47 0.96
CA PHE A 252 -13.90 -2.23 2.39
C PHE A 252 -14.00 -0.73 2.64
N ILE A 253 -14.89 -0.30 3.55
CA ILE A 253 -15.10 1.10 3.92
C ILE A 253 -14.90 1.25 5.43
N PRO A 254 -13.75 1.75 5.90
CA PRO A 254 -13.40 1.65 7.30
C PRO A 254 -14.20 2.56 8.23
N ASN A 255 -14.79 2.03 9.30
CA ASN A 255 -15.45 2.82 10.35
C ASN A 255 -14.47 3.83 10.99
N TYR A 256 -13.19 3.48 11.07
CA TYR A 256 -12.12 4.40 11.51
C TYR A 256 -12.10 5.72 10.72
N GLN A 257 -12.32 5.66 9.40
CA GLN A 257 -12.36 6.85 8.55
C GLN A 257 -13.73 7.51 8.54
N TYR A 258 -14.79 6.79 8.91
CA TYR A 258 -16.16 7.27 8.81
C TYR A 258 -16.94 6.90 10.08
N PRO A 259 -16.57 7.42 11.27
CA PRO A 259 -17.16 6.99 12.53
C PRO A 259 -18.65 7.31 12.59
N ASP A 260 -19.04 8.50 12.14
CA ASP A 260 -20.43 9.00 12.13
C ASP A 260 -21.21 8.59 10.86
N GLY A 261 -20.62 7.73 10.03
CA GLY A 261 -21.18 7.30 8.75
C GLY A 261 -20.60 8.05 7.55
N TYR A 262 -21.17 7.77 6.37
CA TYR A 262 -20.70 8.28 5.09
C TYR A 262 -21.84 8.32 4.07
N GLN A 263 -21.66 9.15 3.04
CA GLN A 263 -22.48 9.16 1.84
C GLN A 263 -21.87 8.26 0.77
N VAL A 264 -22.72 7.67 -0.08
CA VAL A 264 -22.31 6.84 -1.22
C VAL A 264 -23.00 7.35 -2.47
N GLU A 265 -22.21 7.62 -3.50
CA GLU A 265 -22.68 7.88 -4.85
C GLU A 265 -22.15 6.79 -5.77
N VAL A 266 -23.04 6.23 -6.60
CA VAL A 266 -22.69 5.25 -7.63
C VAL A 266 -23.18 5.76 -8.97
N SER A 267 -22.46 5.42 -10.03
CA SER A 267 -22.79 5.85 -11.39
C SER A 267 -24.11 5.25 -11.92
N ASP A 268 -24.52 4.10 -11.39
CA ASP A 268 -25.65 3.28 -11.83
C ASP A 268 -25.96 2.21 -10.77
N GLY A 269 -26.96 1.38 -11.03
CA GLY A 269 -27.21 0.18 -10.24
C GLY A 269 -27.63 0.44 -8.80
N ARG A 270 -27.22 -0.45 -7.90
CA ARG A 270 -27.59 -0.41 -6.47
C ARG A 270 -26.44 -0.81 -5.58
N TRP A 271 -26.47 -0.33 -4.35
CA TRP A 271 -25.50 -0.68 -3.33
C TRP A 271 -26.18 -1.00 -2.00
N THR A 272 -25.48 -1.78 -1.17
CA THR A 272 -25.85 -2.06 0.22
C THR A 272 -24.60 -1.95 1.08
N VAL A 273 -24.77 -1.60 2.35
CA VAL A 273 -23.66 -1.49 3.31
C VAL A 273 -23.93 -2.39 4.50
N ASP A 274 -22.90 -3.12 4.90
CA ASP A 274 -22.76 -3.75 6.21
C ASP A 274 -21.70 -2.97 7.00
N ARG A 275 -22.14 -2.20 8.01
CA ARG A 275 -21.26 -1.37 8.83
C ARG A 275 -20.44 -2.18 9.84
N GLU A 276 -20.92 -3.34 10.25
CA GLU A 276 -20.21 -4.22 11.18
C GLU A 276 -19.08 -4.95 10.45
N ALA A 277 -19.37 -5.53 9.28
CA ALA A 277 -18.36 -6.10 8.41
C ALA A 277 -17.49 -5.04 7.70
N GLN A 278 -17.90 -3.77 7.75
CA GLN A 278 -17.26 -2.64 7.06
C GLN A 278 -17.17 -2.85 5.53
N ILE A 279 -18.20 -3.48 4.94
CA ILE A 279 -18.26 -3.82 3.53
C ILE A 279 -19.40 -3.06 2.84
N LEU A 280 -19.06 -2.36 1.76
CA LEU A 280 -20.00 -1.86 0.77
C LEU A 280 -20.05 -2.85 -0.40
N VAL A 281 -21.25 -3.32 -0.73
CA VAL A 281 -21.50 -4.20 -1.86
C VAL A 281 -22.17 -3.39 -2.97
N TYR A 282 -21.55 -3.37 -4.15
CA TYR A 282 -22.02 -2.62 -5.30
C TYR A 282 -22.40 -3.57 -6.46
N ARG A 283 -23.61 -3.40 -6.98
CA ARG A 283 -24.14 -4.10 -8.17
C ARG A 283 -24.42 -3.08 -9.26
N HIS A 284 -23.50 -3.01 -10.21
CA HIS A 284 -23.65 -2.22 -11.41
C HIS A 284 -24.69 -2.84 -12.36
N THR A 285 -25.12 -2.04 -13.34
CA THR A 285 -25.97 -2.48 -14.44
C THR A 285 -25.11 -2.74 -15.69
N PRO A 286 -25.64 -3.44 -16.72
CA PRO A 286 -24.88 -3.74 -17.93
C PRO A 286 -24.92 -2.63 -19.00
N GLU A 287 -25.70 -1.56 -18.84
CA GLU A 287 -25.92 -0.56 -19.91
C GLU A 287 -24.73 0.39 -20.14
N ARG A 288 -23.66 0.28 -19.35
CA ARG A 288 -22.41 1.01 -19.54
C ARG A 288 -21.20 0.14 -19.20
N ALA A 289 -20.06 0.43 -19.83
CA ALA A 289 -18.84 -0.36 -19.65
C ALA A 289 -18.08 -0.01 -18.36
N GLU A 290 -18.11 1.26 -17.93
CA GLU A 290 -17.35 1.76 -16.79
C GLU A 290 -18.28 2.30 -15.69
N HIS A 291 -17.88 2.06 -14.44
CA HIS A 291 -18.66 2.37 -13.26
C HIS A 291 -17.80 3.07 -12.21
N THR A 292 -18.42 3.98 -11.47
CA THR A 292 -17.76 4.76 -10.42
C THR A 292 -18.51 4.59 -9.10
N VAL A 293 -17.76 4.45 -8.02
CA VAL A 293 -18.22 4.53 -6.63
C VAL A 293 -17.47 5.66 -5.95
N ARG A 294 -18.19 6.58 -5.30
CA ARG A 294 -17.63 7.66 -4.50
C ARG A 294 -18.21 7.60 -3.09
N VAL A 295 -17.33 7.69 -2.09
CA VAL A 295 -17.69 7.66 -0.66
C VAL A 295 -17.04 8.85 0.04
N TRP A 296 -17.80 9.57 0.86
CA TRP A 296 -17.28 10.71 1.63
C TRP A 296 -18.01 10.86 2.97
N ARG A 297 -17.39 11.56 3.91
CA ARG A 297 -17.97 11.85 5.23
C ARG A 297 -19.23 12.71 5.10
N VAL A 298 -20.17 12.49 6.01
CA VAL A 298 -21.38 13.32 6.19
C VAL A 298 -21.01 14.66 6.83
#